data_AF-A0A945S8I8-F1
#
_entry.id   AF-A0A945S8I8-F1
#
_cell.length_a   1.000
_cell.length_b   1.000
_cell.length_c   1.000
_cell.angle_alpha   90.00
_cell.angle_beta   90.00
_cell.angle_gamma   90.00
#
_symmetry.space_group_name_H-M   'P 1'
#
loop_
_entity.id
_entity.type
_entity.pdbx_description
1 polymer ?
#
loop_
_entity_poly.entity_id
_entity_poly.type
_entity_poly.pdbx_seq_one_letter_code
_entity_poly.pdbx_strand_id
1 'polypeptide(L)'
;MMRRTRLFVWCVGSAAALLLAGCGRKPTAAKNPETAPPKQNVPAAIFLTEAPSGVMTVPTLKESAKEGDEVVVRGVVGGRGEPFVSGRAVWSLIEGTLPNLCTREGHGCTMPWDYCCATPEEKKPNMLTVQITGDDARPLAVDLQAAGKIKPMDTLVVKGTVGPRPTKDTLVLTATGIYVELAK
;
A
#
# COMPACT_ATOMS: atom_id res chain seq x y z
N MET A 1 -55.94 12.26 11.35
CA MET A 1 -55.70 13.61 11.90
C MET A 1 -55.28 14.53 10.78
N MET A 2 -56.23 15.34 10.32
CA MET A 2 -56.18 16.04 9.04
C MET A 2 -57.19 17.18 9.17
N ARG A 3 -56.72 18.42 9.14
CA ARG A 3 -57.34 19.53 8.40
C ARG A 3 -56.65 20.85 8.72
N ARG A 4 -56.07 21.40 7.66
CA ARG A 4 -55.57 22.75 7.51
C ARG A 4 -56.74 23.73 7.49
N THR A 5 -56.61 24.81 8.24
CA THR A 5 -57.53 25.95 8.24
C THR A 5 -57.22 26.86 7.05
N ARG A 6 -58.29 27.34 6.41
CA ARG A 6 -58.35 28.16 5.19
C ARG A 6 -58.01 29.64 5.49
N LEU A 7 -58.01 30.42 4.40
CA LEU A 7 -58.10 31.88 4.27
C LEU A 7 -56.72 32.51 3.96
N PHE A 8 -56.52 33.35 2.95
CA PHE A 8 -57.41 34.27 2.27
C PHE A 8 -56.99 34.41 0.79
N VAL A 9 -57.97 34.39 -0.10
CA VAL A 9 -57.87 34.82 -1.51
C VAL A 9 -57.97 36.34 -1.55
N TRP A 10 -57.01 37.03 -2.16
CA TRP A 10 -57.26 38.30 -2.86
C TRP A 10 -56.60 38.25 -4.24
N CYS A 11 -57.46 38.28 -5.24
CA CYS A 11 -57.17 38.45 -6.66
C CYS A 11 -56.83 39.91 -6.99
N VAL A 12 -56.46 40.11 -8.26
CA VAL A 12 -56.29 41.37 -9.03
C VAL A 12 -54.83 41.85 -9.02
N GLY A 13 -54.14 42.04 -10.16
CA GLY A 13 -54.50 42.01 -11.57
C GLY A 13 -53.25 42.28 -12.41
N SER A 14 -53.33 41.87 -13.68
CA SER A 14 -52.34 41.83 -14.75
C SER A 14 -51.45 43.07 -14.98
N ALA A 15 -50.20 42.86 -15.43
CA ALA A 15 -49.66 43.37 -16.71
C ALA A 15 -48.18 42.98 -16.89
N ALA A 16 -47.83 42.58 -18.12
CA ALA A 16 -46.52 42.08 -18.53
C ALA A 16 -45.47 43.18 -18.75
N ALA A 17 -44.21 42.88 -18.45
CA ALA A 17 -43.05 43.49 -19.10
C ALA A 17 -41.89 42.47 -19.10
N LEU A 18 -41.52 42.01 -20.30
CA LEU A 18 -40.28 41.30 -20.58
C LEU A 18 -39.10 42.27 -20.45
N LEU A 19 -38.12 41.95 -19.60
CA LEU A 19 -36.75 42.46 -19.71
C LEU A 19 -35.74 41.33 -19.45
N LEU A 20 -34.89 41.12 -20.44
CA LEU A 20 -33.70 40.26 -20.43
C LEU A 20 -32.57 40.90 -19.63
N ALA A 21 -31.96 40.16 -18.70
CA ALA A 21 -30.59 40.22 -18.18
C ALA A 21 -30.57 39.48 -16.83
N GLY A 22 -29.66 38.61 -16.43
CA GLY A 22 -28.40 38.10 -16.95
C GLY A 22 -27.94 36.97 -16.02
N CYS A 23 -27.13 36.06 -16.55
CA CYS A 23 -26.65 34.85 -15.87
C CYS A 23 -25.84 35.16 -14.59
N GLY A 24 -26.40 34.87 -13.42
CA GLY A 24 -25.64 34.74 -12.18
C GLY A 24 -25.02 33.35 -12.02
N ARG A 25 -24.11 32.95 -12.92
CA ARG A 25 -23.25 31.77 -12.68
C ARG A 25 -22.17 32.20 -11.69
N LYS A 26 -22.24 31.67 -10.45
CA LYS A 26 -21.12 31.74 -9.50
C LYS A 26 -19.87 31.22 -10.21
N PRO A 27 -18.70 31.90 -10.12
CA PRO A 27 -17.48 31.39 -10.69
C PRO A 27 -17.15 30.10 -9.95
N THR A 28 -17.20 28.98 -10.66
CA THR A 28 -16.54 27.76 -10.23
C THR A 28 -15.06 28.11 -10.11
N ALA A 29 -14.54 28.11 -8.89
CA ALA A 29 -13.11 28.28 -8.65
C ALA A 29 -12.37 27.31 -9.58
N ALA A 30 -11.55 27.88 -10.47
CA ALA A 30 -10.66 27.10 -11.29
C ALA A 30 -9.85 26.20 -10.35
N LYS A 31 -9.93 24.88 -10.53
CA LYS A 31 -8.96 23.97 -9.94
C LYS A 31 -7.60 24.44 -10.43
N ASN A 32 -6.78 24.99 -9.53
CA ASN A 32 -5.36 25.16 -9.80
C ASN A 32 -4.84 23.81 -10.33
N PRO A 33 -3.96 23.80 -11.34
CA PRO A 33 -3.19 22.61 -11.65
C PRO A 33 -2.51 22.19 -10.36
N GLU A 34 -2.92 21.04 -9.82
CA GLU A 34 -2.23 20.42 -8.69
C GLU A 34 -0.83 20.11 -9.21
N THR A 35 0.13 20.96 -8.84
CA THR A 35 1.55 20.74 -9.12
C THR A 35 1.87 19.35 -8.59
N ALA A 36 2.13 18.41 -9.50
CA ALA A 36 2.51 17.07 -9.12
C ALA A 36 3.65 17.18 -8.10
N PRO A 37 3.54 16.51 -6.93
CA PRO A 37 4.59 16.56 -5.94
C PRO A 37 5.91 16.15 -6.60
N PRO A 38 7.04 16.76 -6.19
CA PRO A 38 8.34 16.42 -6.76
C PRO A 38 8.54 14.91 -6.70
N LYS A 39 9.03 14.33 -7.81
CA LYS A 39 9.30 12.89 -7.90
C LYS A 39 10.23 12.50 -6.75
N GLN A 40 9.71 11.73 -5.80
CA GLN A 40 10.51 11.17 -4.72
C GLN A 40 11.33 10.00 -5.28
N ASN A 41 12.58 9.90 -4.84
CA ASN A 41 13.46 8.79 -5.20
C ASN A 41 13.66 7.90 -3.98
N VAL A 42 13.88 6.60 -4.23
CA VAL A 42 14.30 5.68 -3.18
C VAL A 42 15.74 6.01 -2.79
N PRO A 43 16.05 6.28 -1.51
CA PRO A 43 17.42 6.55 -1.08
C PRO A 43 18.31 5.35 -1.38
N ALA A 44 19.40 5.54 -2.13
CA ALA A 44 20.31 4.44 -2.48
C ALA A 44 20.89 3.74 -1.23
N ALA A 45 21.12 4.51 -0.16
CA ALA A 45 21.65 4.03 1.11
C ALA A 45 20.74 3.02 1.85
N ILE A 46 19.46 2.91 1.47
CA ILE A 46 18.59 1.88 2.06
C ILE A 46 18.97 0.48 1.59
N PHE A 47 19.65 0.36 0.44
CA PHE A 47 20.12 -0.93 -0.06
C PHE A 47 21.51 -1.22 0.51
N LEU A 48 21.59 -2.28 1.30
CA LEU A 48 22.79 -2.73 1.98
C LEU A 48 23.62 -3.62 1.06
N THR A 49 24.94 -3.57 1.23
CA THR A 49 25.89 -4.46 0.51
C THR A 49 26.11 -5.78 1.24
N GLU A 50 25.74 -5.87 2.51
CA GLU A 50 25.87 -7.06 3.35
C GLU A 50 24.56 -7.38 4.07
N ALA A 51 24.30 -8.66 4.31
CA ALA A 51 23.10 -9.10 5.00
C ALA A 51 23.15 -8.71 6.49
N PRO A 52 22.12 -8.02 7.02
CA PRO A 52 22.05 -7.75 8.45
C PRO A 52 21.85 -9.06 9.24
N SER A 53 22.51 -9.18 10.39
CA SER A 53 22.40 -10.33 11.30
C SER A 53 21.10 -10.34 12.10
N GLY A 54 20.78 -11.47 12.74
CA GLY A 54 19.63 -11.56 13.66
C GLY A 54 18.29 -11.78 12.97
N VAL A 55 18.31 -12.46 11.81
CA VAL A 55 17.12 -12.79 11.03
C VAL A 55 16.13 -13.63 11.86
N MET A 56 14.88 -13.18 11.89
CA MET A 56 13.73 -13.92 12.42
C MET A 56 12.77 -14.29 11.28
N THR A 57 11.97 -15.35 11.49
CA THR A 57 10.92 -15.75 10.54
C THR A 57 9.71 -14.83 10.65
N VAL A 58 8.89 -14.76 9.60
CA VAL A 58 7.65 -13.97 9.63
C VAL A 58 6.70 -14.44 10.75
N PRO A 59 6.42 -15.74 10.93
CA PRO A 59 5.58 -16.21 12.03
C PRO A 59 6.11 -15.82 13.41
N THR A 60 7.41 -15.98 13.66
CA THR A 60 8.00 -15.61 14.96
C THR A 60 7.81 -14.12 15.25
N LEU A 61 8.05 -13.24 14.28
CA LEU A 61 7.83 -11.80 14.45
C LEU A 61 6.36 -11.45 14.67
N LYS A 62 5.43 -12.21 14.06
CA LYS A 62 4.01 -11.98 14.30
C LYS A 62 3.61 -12.25 15.74
N GLU A 63 4.21 -13.28 16.34
CA GLU A 63 3.95 -13.69 17.71
C GLU A 63 4.62 -12.79 18.75
N SER A 64 5.87 -12.36 18.50
CA SER A 64 6.70 -11.73 19.54
C SER A 64 6.90 -10.23 19.41
N ALA A 65 6.86 -9.66 18.20
CA ALA A 65 7.30 -8.28 17.98
C ALA A 65 6.22 -7.25 18.34
N LYS A 66 6.64 -6.13 18.91
CA LYS A 66 5.80 -5.01 19.34
C LYS A 66 6.00 -3.81 18.42
N GLU A 67 5.04 -2.89 18.40
CA GLU A 67 5.20 -1.62 17.69
C GLU A 67 6.46 -0.89 18.20
N GLY A 68 7.27 -0.37 17.28
CA GLY A 68 8.53 0.31 17.59
C GLY A 68 9.75 -0.61 17.71
N ASP A 69 9.60 -1.93 17.76
CA ASP A 69 10.75 -2.85 17.80
C ASP A 69 11.58 -2.73 16.51
N GLU A 70 12.91 -2.75 16.64
CA GLU A 70 13.82 -2.97 15.52
C GLU A 70 14.02 -4.47 15.30
N VAL A 71 13.74 -4.93 14.08
CA VAL A 71 13.79 -6.35 13.73
C VAL A 71 14.49 -6.57 12.39
N VAL A 72 14.96 -7.79 12.17
CA VAL A 72 15.49 -8.26 10.89
C VAL A 72 14.68 -9.46 10.44
N VAL A 73 14.17 -9.42 9.21
CA VAL A 73 13.36 -10.50 8.63
C VAL A 73 13.89 -10.91 7.28
N ARG A 74 13.78 -12.20 6.95
CA ARG A 74 14.05 -12.72 5.61
C ARG A 74 12.74 -13.15 4.97
N GLY A 75 12.54 -12.82 3.69
CA GLY A 75 11.36 -13.23 2.95
C GLY A 75 11.53 -13.09 1.45
N VAL A 76 10.57 -13.62 0.71
CA VAL A 76 10.48 -13.52 -0.75
C VAL A 76 9.45 -12.44 -1.09
N VAL A 77 9.75 -11.59 -2.07
CA VAL A 77 8.78 -10.63 -2.60
C VAL A 77 7.64 -11.39 -3.28
N GLY A 78 6.46 -11.40 -2.65
CA GLY A 78 5.37 -12.28 -3.06
C GLY A 78 4.21 -12.41 -2.07
N GLY A 79 3.49 -13.53 -2.15
CA GLY A 79 2.31 -13.89 -1.37
C GLY A 79 0.98 -13.38 -1.93
N ARG A 80 1.01 -12.61 -3.02
CA ARG A 80 -0.17 -12.11 -3.75
C ARG A 80 0.20 -11.88 -5.23
N GLY A 81 -0.80 -11.84 -6.09
CA GLY A 81 -0.60 -11.58 -7.53
C GLY A 81 0.12 -10.26 -7.81
N GLU A 82 -0.24 -9.21 -7.07
CA GLU A 82 0.38 -7.88 -7.16
C GLU A 82 1.17 -7.57 -5.88
N PRO A 83 2.44 -8.00 -5.75
CA PRO A 83 3.20 -7.81 -4.52
C PRO A 83 3.58 -6.35 -4.26
N PHE A 84 3.51 -5.46 -5.26
CA PHE A 84 3.80 -4.04 -5.13
C PHE A 84 2.53 -3.20 -5.12
N VAL A 85 2.51 -2.14 -4.30
CA VAL A 85 1.46 -1.12 -4.38
C VAL A 85 1.87 -0.08 -5.42
N SER A 86 1.06 0.07 -6.48
CA SER A 86 1.36 1.00 -7.57
C SER A 86 1.60 2.42 -7.06
N GLY A 87 2.69 3.05 -7.53
CA GLY A 87 3.07 4.42 -7.17
C GLY A 87 3.45 4.63 -5.70
N ARG A 88 3.69 3.55 -4.93
CA ARG A 88 4.14 3.63 -3.53
C ARG A 88 5.30 2.68 -3.26
N ALA A 89 6.18 3.10 -2.36
CA ALA A 89 7.25 2.26 -1.86
C ALA A 89 6.74 1.25 -0.81
N VAL A 90 5.77 0.41 -1.19
CA VAL A 90 5.12 -0.58 -0.33
C VAL A 90 5.01 -1.91 -1.07
N TRP A 91 5.41 -3.00 -0.42
CA TRP A 91 5.34 -4.34 -1.00
C TRP A 91 5.05 -5.40 0.05
N SER A 92 4.72 -6.62 -0.37
CA SER A 92 4.62 -7.78 0.51
C SER A 92 5.88 -8.62 0.47
N LEU A 93 6.20 -9.15 1.64
CA LEU A 93 7.09 -10.30 1.80
C LEU A 93 6.29 -11.49 2.29
N ILE A 94 6.64 -12.66 1.78
CA ILE A 94 6.18 -13.95 2.29
C ILE A 94 7.37 -14.76 2.79
N GLU A 95 7.16 -15.51 3.86
CA GLU A 95 8.17 -16.39 4.46
C GLU A 95 8.72 -17.35 3.40
N GLY A 96 10.04 -17.31 3.20
CA GLY A 96 10.70 -18.06 2.13
C GLY A 96 10.71 -19.58 2.38
N THR A 97 10.47 -20.01 3.61
CA THR A 97 10.35 -21.44 3.97
C THR A 97 8.95 -22.02 3.72
N LEU A 98 7.94 -21.18 3.43
CA LEU A 98 6.62 -21.66 3.05
C LEU A 98 6.72 -22.42 1.72
N PRO A 99 6.17 -23.65 1.62
CA PRO A 99 6.24 -24.41 0.37
C PRO A 99 5.63 -23.65 -0.81
N ASN A 100 6.38 -23.62 -1.91
CA ASN A 100 5.92 -23.08 -3.18
C ASN A 100 6.03 -24.16 -4.26
N LEU A 101 4.90 -24.76 -4.67
CA LEU A 101 4.93 -25.81 -5.68
C LEU A 101 5.38 -25.29 -7.05
N CYS A 102 5.21 -24.00 -7.32
CA CYS A 102 5.59 -23.37 -8.59
C CYS A 102 7.10 -23.29 -8.82
N THR A 103 7.93 -23.55 -7.81
CA THR A 103 9.40 -23.61 -7.95
C THR A 103 9.91 -25.03 -8.19
N ARG A 104 9.01 -26.04 -8.19
CA ARG A 104 9.36 -27.45 -8.45
C ARG A 104 9.38 -27.72 -9.96
N GLU A 105 10.26 -28.62 -10.37
CA GLU A 105 10.32 -29.06 -11.77
C GLU A 105 8.97 -29.65 -12.23
N GLY A 106 8.57 -29.29 -13.45
CA GLY A 106 7.29 -29.74 -14.03
C GLY A 106 6.05 -28.94 -13.61
N HIS A 107 6.19 -28.00 -12.67
CA HIS A 107 5.09 -27.13 -12.22
C HIS A 107 5.25 -25.71 -12.79
N GLY A 108 4.89 -25.54 -14.07
CA GLY A 108 4.94 -24.23 -14.72
C GLY A 108 3.82 -23.30 -14.23
N CYS A 109 4.19 -22.28 -13.45
CA CYS A 109 3.27 -21.21 -13.03
C CYS A 109 3.63 -19.91 -13.75
N THR A 110 2.61 -19.14 -14.13
CA THR A 110 2.79 -17.80 -14.72
C THR A 110 3.15 -16.74 -13.68
N MET A 111 2.71 -16.92 -12.43
CA MET A 111 2.95 -16.00 -11.32
C MET A 111 3.44 -16.74 -10.06
N PRO A 112 4.64 -17.37 -10.08
CA PRO A 112 5.11 -18.19 -8.96
C PRO A 112 5.22 -17.43 -7.63
N TRP A 113 5.31 -16.10 -7.65
CA TRP A 113 5.37 -15.25 -6.46
C TRP A 113 4.04 -15.11 -5.73
N ASP A 114 2.90 -15.53 -6.29
CA ASP A 114 1.59 -15.36 -5.65
C ASP A 114 1.27 -16.43 -4.60
N TYR A 115 2.05 -17.52 -4.59
CA TYR A 115 1.83 -18.70 -3.74
C TYR A 115 0.38 -19.20 -3.86
N CYS A 116 -0.14 -19.32 -5.08
CA CYS A 116 -1.50 -19.81 -5.37
C CYS A 116 -1.78 -21.21 -4.83
N CYS A 117 -0.75 -22.03 -4.61
CA CYS A 117 -0.89 -23.36 -4.02
C CYS A 117 -1.06 -23.35 -2.50
N ALA A 118 -0.79 -22.23 -1.82
CA ALA A 118 -0.95 -22.09 -0.37
C ALA A 118 -2.32 -21.49 -0.03
N THR A 119 -2.96 -22.02 1.01
CA THR A 119 -4.27 -21.52 1.47
C THR A 119 -4.14 -20.15 2.12
N PRO A 120 -5.23 -19.39 2.29
CA PRO A 120 -5.22 -18.15 3.05
C PRO A 120 -4.72 -18.33 4.49
N GLU A 121 -5.05 -19.45 5.13
CA GLU A 121 -4.65 -19.79 6.50
C GLU A 121 -3.14 -20.07 6.61
N GLU A 122 -2.53 -20.58 5.55
CA GLU A 122 -1.08 -20.76 5.44
C GLU A 122 -0.38 -19.44 5.13
N LYS A 123 -0.92 -18.62 4.21
CA LYS A 123 -0.29 -17.36 3.79
C LYS A 123 -0.36 -16.28 4.87
N LYS A 124 -1.52 -16.12 5.52
CA LYS A 124 -1.75 -15.06 6.49
C LYS A 124 -0.69 -14.98 7.60
N PRO A 125 -0.30 -16.07 8.31
CA PRO A 125 0.76 -16.00 9.32
C PRO A 125 2.16 -15.79 8.73
N ASN A 126 2.35 -16.07 7.45
CA ASN A 126 3.64 -16.04 6.76
C ASN A 126 3.87 -14.77 5.93
N MET A 127 2.93 -13.83 5.89
CA MET A 127 3.04 -12.60 5.10
C MET A 127 3.19 -11.35 5.97
N LEU A 128 4.00 -10.40 5.52
CA LEU A 128 4.09 -9.06 6.09
C LEU A 128 4.15 -8.00 5.00
N THR A 129 3.84 -6.76 5.37
CA THR A 129 3.99 -5.60 4.50
C THR A 129 5.26 -4.86 4.86
N VAL A 130 6.06 -4.48 3.86
CA VAL A 130 7.20 -3.59 4.04
C VAL A 130 6.93 -2.28 3.33
N GLN A 131 7.39 -1.19 3.92
CA GLN A 131 7.32 0.14 3.34
C GLN A 131 8.63 0.91 3.51
N ILE A 132 8.88 1.86 2.62
CA ILE A 132 9.90 2.90 2.80
C ILE A 132 9.17 4.22 2.94
N THR A 133 9.41 4.93 4.04
CA THR A 133 8.74 6.20 4.33
C THR A 133 9.63 7.40 4.05
N GLY A 134 9.02 8.54 3.75
CA GLY A 134 9.69 9.84 3.78
C GLY A 134 9.70 10.46 5.17
N ASP A 135 10.20 11.69 5.26
CA ASP A 135 10.29 12.46 6.51
C ASP A 135 8.92 12.75 7.15
N ASP A 136 7.85 12.66 6.36
CA ASP A 136 6.46 12.82 6.80
C ASP A 136 5.83 11.52 7.35
N ALA A 137 6.66 10.48 7.54
CA ALA A 137 6.27 9.14 7.98
C ALA A 137 5.25 8.44 7.05
N ARG A 138 5.04 8.96 5.82
CA ARG A 138 4.19 8.30 4.80
C ARG A 138 5.06 7.51 3.83
N PRO A 139 4.55 6.40 3.28
CA PRO A 139 5.27 5.68 2.23
C PRO A 139 5.61 6.60 1.06
N LEU A 140 6.86 6.50 0.57
CA LEU A 140 7.33 7.32 -0.54
C LEU A 140 6.41 7.13 -1.76
N ALA A 141 6.10 8.24 -2.45
CA ALA A 141 5.33 8.28 -3.68
C ALA A 141 6.21 7.91 -4.89
N VAL A 142 6.74 6.69 -4.87
CA VAL A 142 7.61 6.13 -5.91
C VAL A 142 7.18 4.71 -6.22
N ASP A 143 7.19 4.34 -7.50
CA ASP A 143 6.92 2.98 -7.93
C ASP A 143 8.19 2.14 -7.83
N LEU A 144 8.27 1.26 -6.81
CA LEU A 144 9.45 0.44 -6.56
C LEU A 144 9.72 -0.59 -7.65
N GLN A 145 8.66 -1.14 -8.25
CA GLN A 145 8.77 -2.12 -9.31
C GLN A 145 9.33 -1.47 -10.57
N ALA A 146 8.83 -0.28 -10.95
CA ALA A 146 9.35 0.49 -12.07
C ALA A 146 10.79 1.00 -11.81
N ALA A 147 11.18 1.22 -10.56
CA ALA A 147 12.54 1.57 -10.19
C ALA A 147 13.55 0.41 -10.33
N GLY A 148 13.08 -0.83 -10.48
CA GLY A 148 13.87 -2.00 -10.86
C GLY A 148 14.89 -2.49 -9.83
N LYS A 149 14.80 -2.06 -8.57
CA LYS A 149 15.75 -2.45 -7.50
C LYS A 149 15.39 -3.77 -6.82
N ILE A 150 14.10 -4.09 -6.80
CA ILE A 150 13.55 -5.36 -6.33
C ILE A 150 12.44 -5.78 -7.29
N LYS A 151 12.27 -7.08 -7.49
CA LYS A 151 11.24 -7.67 -8.36
C LYS A 151 10.54 -8.84 -7.63
N PRO A 152 9.39 -9.32 -8.13
CA PRO A 152 8.79 -10.54 -7.61
C PRO A 152 9.79 -11.70 -7.63
N MET A 153 9.71 -12.58 -6.63
CA MET A 153 10.65 -13.68 -6.36
C MET A 153 12.04 -13.30 -5.84
N ASP A 154 12.40 -12.01 -5.75
CA ASP A 154 13.62 -11.65 -5.04
C ASP A 154 13.52 -12.06 -3.57
N THR A 155 14.59 -12.64 -3.05
CA THR A 155 14.72 -12.91 -1.62
C THR A 155 15.41 -11.72 -0.97
N LEU A 156 14.77 -11.16 0.05
CA LEU A 156 15.25 -9.99 0.75
C LEU A 156 15.53 -10.33 2.21
N VAL A 157 16.58 -9.72 2.77
CA VAL A 157 16.75 -9.56 4.21
C VAL A 157 16.51 -8.09 4.54
N VAL A 158 15.46 -7.81 5.29
CA VAL A 158 15.01 -6.46 5.62
C VAL A 158 15.25 -6.20 7.10
N LYS A 159 16.06 -5.17 7.39
CA LYS A 159 16.09 -4.51 8.70
C LYS A 159 15.03 -3.41 8.70
N GLY A 160 14.22 -3.35 9.74
CA GLY A 160 13.20 -2.31 9.84
C GLY A 160 12.61 -2.17 11.23
N THR A 161 11.83 -1.11 11.39
CA THR A 161 11.07 -0.83 12.61
C THR A 161 9.64 -1.30 12.41
N VAL A 162 9.10 -1.99 13.41
CA VAL A 162 7.71 -2.44 13.41
C VAL A 162 6.78 -1.23 13.50
N GLY A 163 5.96 -1.04 12.46
CA GLY A 163 4.94 0.01 12.39
C GLY A 163 3.67 -0.36 13.14
N PRO A 164 2.56 0.39 12.94
CA PRO A 164 1.28 0.11 13.59
C PRO A 164 0.76 -1.31 13.32
N ARG A 165 0.30 -1.99 14.37
CA ARG A 165 -0.20 -3.37 14.38
C ARG A 165 -1.59 -3.43 15.05
N PRO A 166 -2.66 -3.03 14.33
CA PRO A 166 -4.02 -3.04 14.87
C PRO A 166 -4.51 -4.43 15.30
N THR A 167 -3.88 -5.49 14.79
CA THR A 167 -4.09 -6.88 15.21
C THR A 167 -2.75 -7.61 15.25
N LYS A 168 -2.67 -8.72 16.00
CA LYS A 168 -1.49 -9.61 15.99
C LYS A 168 -1.16 -10.16 14.60
N ASP A 169 -2.17 -10.30 13.74
CA ASP A 169 -2.01 -10.81 12.39
C ASP A 169 -1.43 -9.78 11.42
N THR A 170 -1.48 -8.49 11.78
CA THR A 170 -0.91 -7.40 10.99
C THR A 170 0.54 -7.21 11.38
N LEU A 171 1.45 -7.32 10.42
CA LEU A 171 2.86 -6.94 10.59
C LEU A 171 3.24 -6.01 9.44
N VAL A 172 3.60 -4.77 9.78
CA VAL A 172 4.11 -3.76 8.87
C VAL A 172 5.50 -3.37 9.33
N LEU A 173 6.48 -3.40 8.43
CA LEU A 173 7.83 -2.94 8.70
C LEU A 173 8.14 -1.68 7.89
N THR A 174 8.60 -0.64 8.57
CA THR A 174 9.26 0.49 7.92
C THR A 174 10.73 0.14 7.76
N ALA A 175 11.16 -0.07 6.52
CA ALA A 175 12.51 -0.51 6.22
C ALA A 175 13.54 0.58 6.54
N THR A 176 14.60 0.18 7.23
CA THR A 176 15.80 1.00 7.48
C THR A 176 17.03 0.43 6.78
N GLY A 177 16.96 -0.81 6.28
CA GLY A 177 17.96 -1.42 5.42
C GLY A 177 17.41 -2.65 4.70
N ILE A 178 17.80 -2.83 3.44
CA ILE A 178 17.34 -3.90 2.55
C ILE A 178 18.57 -4.53 1.91
N TYR A 179 18.79 -5.81 2.15
CA TYR A 179 19.76 -6.61 1.42
C TYR A 179 19.01 -7.52 0.44
N VAL A 180 19.40 -7.48 -0.83
CA VAL A 180 18.86 -8.38 -1.87
C VAL A 180 19.78 -9.60 -1.94
N GLU A 181 19.28 -10.77 -1.56
CA GLU A 181 20.03 -12.01 -1.70
C GLU A 181 20.21 -12.36 -3.17
N LEU A 182 21.44 -12.65 -3.58
CA LEU A 182 21.72 -13.14 -4.91
C LEU A 182 21.10 -14.53 -5.08
N ALA A 183 20.36 -14.72 -6.18
CA ALA A 183 19.90 -16.04 -6.58
C ALA A 183 21.11 -16.98 -6.75
N LYS A 184 21.06 -18.13 -6.09
CA LYS A 184 22.07 -19.19 -6.24
C LYS A 184 21.83 -20.00 -7.49
#